data_AF-A0A7S2SUX9-F1
#
_entry.id   AF-A0A7S2SUX9-F1
#
_cell.length_a   1.000
_cell.length_b   1.000
_cell.length_c   1.000
_cell.angle_alpha   90.00
_cell.angle_beta   90.00
_cell.angle_gamma   90.00
#
_symmetry.space_group_name_H-M   'P 1'
#
loop_
_entity.id
_entity.type
_entity.pdbx_description
1 polymer ?
#
loop_
_entity_poly.entity_id
_entity_poly.type
_entity_poly.pdbx_seq_one_letter_code
_entity_poly.pdbx_strand_id
1 'polypeptide(L)'
;AISLAGGEIIYFELDVAGNLMEMGQKELGVDVACLDVGPLPEGRSRSTYLAVGCYDNSVRILSLDPSNLLGQLGSLQAPARPESLAMVEMASDATAAGGSATVGGAAAGRSLGLYLNIGLTNGVLQRVAVDPTSGSLSDTRTRFLGSRPVKVFRVTVQGLTGVLALSSRGWLAYVLPSTGRYYMTPLSYDMLEHAANFTSEQCPEGLVAIASNTLRILTAEKLGEVFNQSVVPLRYTPRKFVQVPSTSQLLIIESDHNEYNQAERAAIAANGGVLPAPETPQAAAAAAGGGVGGGAGDEMDVEGGAPPPPPPPPPPPPPPGAA
;
A
#
# COMPACT_ATOMS: atom_id res chain seq x y z
N ALA A 1 20.25 -3.17 -16.46
CA ALA A 1 21.43 -2.35 -16.13
C ALA A 1 21.92 -2.76 -14.75
N ILE A 2 23.23 -2.80 -14.54
CA ILE A 2 23.85 -3.02 -13.23
C ILE A 2 24.89 -1.93 -13.00
N SER A 3 25.19 -1.63 -11.73
CA SER A 3 26.30 -0.76 -11.34
C SER A 3 27.38 -1.55 -10.62
N LEU A 4 28.64 -1.21 -10.89
CA LEU A 4 29.82 -1.73 -10.22
C LEU A 4 30.40 -0.68 -9.26
N ALA A 5 31.33 -1.13 -8.40
CA ALA A 5 32.09 -0.22 -7.54
C ALA A 5 32.88 0.79 -8.39
N GLY A 6 32.94 2.06 -7.96
CA GLY A 6 33.57 3.13 -8.74
C GLY A 6 32.62 3.88 -9.67
N GLY A 7 31.33 3.55 -9.69
CA GLY A 7 30.33 4.30 -10.45
C GLY A 7 30.25 3.94 -11.93
N GLU A 8 30.69 2.74 -12.28
CA GLU A 8 30.53 2.18 -13.63
C GLU A 8 29.15 1.52 -13.77
N ILE A 9 28.46 1.83 -14.86
CA ILE A 9 27.16 1.25 -15.21
C ILE A 9 27.30 0.44 -16.49
N ILE A 10 26.83 -0.81 -16.45
CA ILE A 10 26.78 -1.70 -17.60
C ILE A 10 25.31 -1.98 -17.95
N TYR A 11 24.96 -1.75 -19.21
CA TYR A 11 23.62 -1.97 -19.73
C TYR A 11 23.55 -3.22 -20.59
N PHE A 12 22.50 -4.01 -20.35
CA PHE A 12 22.26 -5.28 -21.02
C PHE A 12 20.88 -5.27 -21.66
N GLU A 13 20.78 -5.84 -22.85
CA GLU A 13 19.52 -6.12 -23.54
C GLU A 13 19.38 -7.61 -23.82
N LEU A 14 18.14 -8.07 -23.95
CA LEU A 14 17.85 -9.42 -24.43
C LEU A 14 17.77 -9.40 -25.95
N ASP A 15 18.45 -10.34 -26.60
CA ASP A 15 18.29 -10.58 -28.03
C ASP A 15 16.98 -11.34 -28.35
N VAL A 16 16.69 -11.52 -29.64
CA VAL A 16 15.51 -12.27 -30.10
C VAL A 16 15.56 -13.75 -29.72
N ALA A 17 16.74 -14.29 -29.44
CA ALA A 17 16.97 -15.66 -29.00
C ALA A 17 16.94 -15.83 -27.47
N GLY A 18 16.76 -14.74 -26.71
CA GLY A 18 16.76 -14.73 -25.25
C GLY A 18 18.15 -14.66 -24.58
N ASN A 19 19.22 -14.42 -25.33
CA ASN A 19 20.55 -14.22 -24.76
C ASN A 19 20.72 -12.79 -24.25
N LEU A 20 21.40 -12.66 -23.11
CA LEU A 20 21.73 -11.36 -22.52
C LEU A 20 23.00 -10.79 -23.16
N MET A 21 22.87 -9.66 -23.86
CA MET A 21 23.97 -8.99 -24.56
C MET A 21 24.33 -7.68 -23.87
N GLU A 22 25.63 -7.46 -23.68
CA GLU A 22 26.16 -6.17 -23.23
C GLU A 22 26.07 -5.16 -24.38
N MET A 23 25.34 -4.07 -24.14
CA MET A 23 25.10 -3.03 -25.15
C MET A 23 26.04 -1.83 -24.99
N GLY A 24 26.45 -1.54 -23.75
CA GLY A 24 27.35 -0.44 -23.47
C GLY A 24 27.64 -0.27 -21.99
N GLN A 25 28.72 0.47 -21.73
CA GLN A 25 29.19 0.82 -20.40
C GLN A 25 29.39 2.33 -20.27
N LYS A 26 29.16 2.87 -19.08
CA LYS A 26 29.30 4.29 -18.78
C LYS A 26 29.85 4.49 -17.36
N GLU A 27 30.97 5.18 -17.26
CA GLU A 27 31.49 5.64 -15.98
C GLU A 27 30.90 7.01 -15.61
N LEU A 28 30.39 7.12 -14.37
CA LEU A 28 29.79 8.35 -13.85
C LEU A 28 30.74 9.18 -12.98
N GLY A 29 31.89 8.61 -12.59
CA GLY A 29 32.89 9.23 -11.72
C GLY A 29 32.44 9.39 -10.26
N VAL A 30 31.29 8.84 -9.90
CA VAL A 30 30.70 8.86 -8.56
C VAL A 30 30.00 7.54 -8.33
N ASP A 31 30.11 6.99 -7.12
CA ASP A 31 29.42 5.76 -6.76
C ASP A 31 27.89 5.88 -6.90
N VAL A 32 27.28 4.79 -7.35
CA VAL A 32 25.84 4.66 -7.55
C VAL A 32 25.21 4.11 -6.27
N ALA A 33 24.19 4.78 -5.75
CA ALA A 33 23.42 4.36 -4.59
C ALA A 33 22.20 3.52 -4.99
N CYS A 34 21.50 3.91 -6.05
CA CYS A 34 20.30 3.22 -6.51
C CYS A 34 20.09 3.40 -8.02
N LEU A 35 19.39 2.43 -8.63
CA LEU A 35 19.12 2.37 -10.05
C LEU A 35 17.65 2.01 -10.27
N ASP A 36 17.08 2.55 -11.34
CA ASP A 36 15.77 2.13 -11.78
C ASP A 36 15.60 2.29 -13.30
N VAL A 37 15.16 1.22 -13.96
CA VAL A 37 14.86 1.21 -15.40
C VAL A 37 13.39 1.51 -15.59
N GLY A 38 13.05 2.53 -16.37
CA GLY A 38 11.67 2.95 -16.60
C GLY A 38 10.74 1.82 -17.06
N PRO A 39 9.41 2.01 -16.97
CA PRO A 39 8.46 1.06 -17.52
C PRO A 39 8.68 0.88 -19.03
N LEU A 40 8.21 -0.25 -19.55
CA LEU A 40 8.23 -0.56 -20.97
C LEU A 40 6.90 -0.13 -21.59
N PRO A 41 6.88 0.91 -22.45
CA PRO A 41 5.64 1.31 -23.12
C PRO A 41 5.13 0.21 -24.03
N GLU A 42 3.81 0.08 -24.16
CA GLU A 42 3.20 -0.91 -25.05
C GLU A 42 3.70 -0.75 -26.49
N GLY A 43 4.05 -1.86 -27.13
CA GLY A 43 4.59 -1.88 -28.49
C GLY A 43 6.06 -1.50 -28.62
N ARG A 44 6.76 -1.17 -27.53
CA ARG A 44 8.22 -1.02 -27.51
C ARG A 44 8.89 -2.26 -26.91
N SER A 45 10.13 -2.52 -27.33
CA SER A 45 10.99 -3.58 -26.80
C SER A 45 12.03 -3.06 -25.79
N ARG A 46 12.10 -1.74 -25.58
CA ARG A 46 13.03 -1.09 -24.65
C ARG A 46 12.33 0.05 -23.91
N SER A 47 12.73 0.25 -22.65
CA SER A 47 12.45 1.51 -21.96
C SER A 47 13.38 2.59 -22.51
N THR A 48 12.94 3.84 -22.51
CA THR A 48 13.70 4.98 -23.04
C THR A 48 14.69 5.53 -22.03
N TYR A 49 14.45 5.33 -20.73
CA TYR A 49 15.17 6.02 -19.67
C TYR A 49 15.66 5.08 -18.56
N LEU A 50 16.87 5.36 -18.09
CA LEU A 50 17.48 4.79 -16.89
C LEU A 50 17.68 5.93 -15.87
N ALA A 51 17.09 5.79 -14.69
CA ALA A 51 17.33 6.70 -13.58
C ALA A 51 18.45 6.17 -12.69
N VAL A 52 19.38 7.04 -12.33
CA VAL A 52 20.54 6.72 -11.50
C VAL A 52 20.62 7.69 -10.33
N GLY A 53 20.64 7.17 -9.11
CA GLY A 53 20.89 7.94 -7.89
C GLY A 53 22.33 7.77 -7.46
N CYS A 54 23.05 8.86 -7.30
CA CYS A 54 24.48 8.88 -7.00
C CYS A 54 24.75 9.30 -5.54
N TYR A 55 25.94 8.98 -5.04
CA TYR A 55 26.39 9.36 -3.68
C TYR A 55 26.67 10.86 -3.49
N ASP A 56 26.79 11.64 -4.57
CA ASP A 56 26.90 13.11 -4.57
C ASP A 56 25.54 13.82 -4.39
N ASN A 57 24.50 13.06 -4.02
CA ASN A 57 23.10 13.48 -3.94
C ASN A 57 22.51 13.91 -5.29
N SER A 58 23.13 13.59 -6.43
CA SER A 58 22.54 13.81 -7.75
C SER A 58 21.68 12.61 -8.19
N VAL A 59 20.62 12.91 -8.93
CA VAL A 59 19.80 11.93 -9.63
C VAL A 59 19.88 12.25 -11.12
N ARG A 60 20.39 11.31 -11.91
CA ARG A 60 20.69 11.49 -13.34
C ARG A 60 19.78 10.61 -14.18
N ILE A 61 19.27 11.15 -15.28
CA ILE A 61 18.52 10.40 -16.30
C ILE A 61 19.45 10.12 -17.46
N LEU A 62 19.64 8.84 -17.77
CA LEU A 62 20.38 8.37 -18.93
C LEU A 62 19.40 7.85 -19.99
N SER A 63 19.69 8.12 -21.26
CA SER A 63 18.95 7.55 -22.38
C SER A 63 19.36 6.09 -22.62
N LEU A 64 18.37 5.25 -22.93
CA LEU A 64 18.57 3.88 -23.40
C LEU A 64 18.27 3.74 -24.91
N ASP A 65 18.13 4.86 -25.62
CA ASP A 65 17.91 4.85 -27.06
C ASP A 65 19.20 4.49 -27.80
N PRO A 66 19.14 3.69 -28.88
CA PRO A 66 20.32 3.30 -29.65
C PRO A 66 21.10 4.49 -30.24
N SER A 67 20.43 5.61 -30.51
CA SER A 67 21.05 6.81 -31.07
C SER A 67 21.92 7.57 -30.06
N ASN A 68 21.64 7.44 -28.76
CA ASN A 68 22.32 8.15 -27.68
C ASN A 68 22.43 7.28 -26.43
N LEU A 69 22.92 6.05 -26.60
CA LEU A 69 22.96 5.07 -25.52
C LEU A 69 23.81 5.56 -24.34
N LEU A 70 23.23 5.53 -23.14
CA LEU A 70 23.80 6.01 -21.89
C LEU A 70 24.20 7.50 -21.89
N GLY A 71 23.67 8.28 -22.85
CA GLY A 71 23.79 9.73 -22.86
C GLY A 71 22.98 10.35 -21.71
N GLN A 72 23.59 11.25 -20.95
CA GLN A 72 22.91 11.95 -19.86
C GLN A 72 21.96 13.01 -20.42
N LEU A 73 20.66 12.87 -20.14
CA LEU A 73 19.60 13.77 -20.60
C LEU A 73 19.28 14.85 -19.58
N GLY A 74 19.26 14.47 -18.29
CA GLY A 74 18.86 15.35 -17.21
C GLY A 74 19.59 15.01 -15.91
N SER A 75 19.71 15.99 -15.02
CA SER A 75 20.24 15.81 -13.67
C SER A 75 19.45 16.68 -12.69
N LEU A 76 19.18 16.15 -11.51
CA LEU A 76 18.52 16.83 -10.40
C LEU A 76 19.37 16.67 -9.15
N GLN A 77 19.63 17.78 -8.45
CA GLN A 77 20.26 17.75 -7.15
C GLN A 77 19.22 17.49 -6.06
N ALA A 78 19.32 16.35 -5.38
CA ALA A 78 18.47 16.01 -4.24
C ALA A 78 19.02 16.64 -2.94
N PRO A 79 18.15 16.95 -1.96
CA PRO A 79 18.55 17.54 -0.68
C PRO A 79 19.28 16.55 0.25
N ALA A 80 19.18 15.24 -0.01
CA ALA A 80 19.88 14.18 0.70
C ALA A 80 20.18 13.04 -0.27
N ARG A 81 20.97 12.05 0.16
CA ARG A 81 21.35 10.93 -0.70
C ARG A 81 20.11 10.13 -1.12
N PRO A 82 19.94 9.85 -2.42
CA PRO A 82 18.93 8.90 -2.92
C PRO A 82 19.19 7.50 -2.36
N GLU A 83 18.17 6.91 -1.74
CA GLU A 83 18.18 5.53 -1.26
C GLU A 83 17.51 4.59 -2.27
N SER A 84 16.45 5.06 -2.94
CA SER A 84 15.71 4.27 -3.93
C SER A 84 15.06 5.15 -4.99
N LEU A 85 14.80 4.56 -6.16
CA LEU A 85 14.17 5.21 -7.30
C LEU A 85 13.06 4.33 -7.84
N ALA A 86 11.95 4.94 -8.26
CA ALA A 86 10.89 4.26 -9.00
C ALA A 86 10.22 5.22 -10.00
N MET A 87 10.54 5.02 -11.26
CA MET A 87 9.90 5.60 -12.42
C MET A 87 8.61 4.85 -12.71
N VAL A 88 7.50 5.58 -12.83
CA VAL A 88 6.18 5.01 -13.06
C VAL A 88 5.38 5.88 -14.01
N GLU A 89 4.55 5.25 -14.81
CA GLU A 89 3.51 5.92 -15.58
C GLU A 89 2.24 5.93 -14.74
N MET A 90 1.73 7.14 -14.46
CA MET A 90 0.48 7.33 -13.74
C MET A 90 -0.37 8.35 -14.49
N ALA A 91 -1.69 8.33 -14.28
CA ALA A 91 -2.57 9.33 -14.89
C ALA A 91 -2.10 10.74 -14.53
N SER A 92 -2.00 11.60 -15.53
CA SER A 92 -1.55 12.98 -15.35
C SER A 92 -2.60 13.82 -14.62
N ASP A 93 -2.14 14.68 -13.71
CA ASP A 93 -3.00 15.64 -12.98
C ASP A 93 -3.80 16.56 -13.93
N ALA A 94 -3.34 16.74 -15.18
CA ALA A 94 -3.97 17.58 -16.20
C ALA A 94 -5.34 17.06 -16.66
N THR A 95 -5.60 15.75 -16.55
CA THR A 95 -6.87 15.14 -16.99
C THR A 95 -8.02 15.32 -15.98
N ALA A 96 -7.74 15.80 -14.77
CA ALA A 96 -8.77 16.12 -13.78
C ALA A 96 -9.56 17.41 -14.09
N ALA A 97 -9.13 18.18 -15.09
CA ALA A 97 -9.79 19.40 -15.56
C ALA A 97 -10.58 19.16 -16.88
N GLY A 98 -11.68 18.40 -16.81
CA GLY A 98 -12.83 18.58 -17.73
C GLY A 98 -12.74 18.08 -19.17
N GLY A 99 -11.89 17.09 -19.51
CA GLY A 99 -11.88 16.48 -20.84
C GLY A 99 -12.83 15.27 -20.95
N SER A 100 -13.83 15.36 -21.84
CA SER A 100 -14.81 14.31 -22.15
C SER A 100 -14.15 12.98 -22.55
N ALA A 101 -14.39 11.91 -21.78
CA ALA A 101 -13.96 10.56 -22.10
C ALA A 101 -14.90 9.95 -23.16
N THR A 102 -14.42 9.77 -24.38
CA THR A 102 -15.08 8.96 -25.40
C THR A 102 -14.99 7.48 -25.02
N VAL A 103 -16.14 6.83 -24.92
CA VAL A 103 -16.32 5.41 -24.58
C VAL A 103 -15.75 4.52 -25.68
N GLY A 104 -14.75 3.70 -25.34
CA GLY A 104 -14.27 2.61 -26.19
C GLY A 104 -12.95 2.00 -25.74
N GLY A 105 -13.00 0.85 -25.05
CA GLY A 105 -11.85 -0.05 -24.85
C GLY A 105 -10.90 0.31 -23.70
N ALA A 106 -10.39 -0.72 -23.03
CA ALA A 106 -9.49 -0.64 -21.87
C ALA A 106 -8.37 0.41 -22.01
N ALA A 107 -8.14 1.18 -20.93
CA ALA A 107 -6.99 2.07 -20.75
C ALA A 107 -6.70 3.16 -21.82
N ALA A 108 -7.54 3.37 -22.83
CA ALA A 108 -7.19 4.15 -24.02
C ALA A 108 -7.54 5.66 -24.01
N GLY A 109 -7.97 6.24 -22.87
CA GLY A 109 -8.44 7.63 -22.80
C GLY A 109 -7.73 8.53 -21.78
N ARG A 110 -6.77 8.01 -21.01
CA ARG A 110 -6.05 8.78 -19.98
C ARG A 110 -4.68 9.20 -20.49
N SER A 111 -4.42 10.50 -20.48
CA SER A 111 -3.06 11.00 -20.67
C SER A 111 -2.19 10.57 -19.50
N LEU A 112 -1.30 9.61 -19.73
CA LEU A 112 -0.34 9.10 -18.77
C LEU A 112 0.87 10.06 -18.71
N GLY A 113 1.26 10.43 -17.49
CA GLY A 113 2.51 11.15 -17.24
C GLY A 113 3.56 10.19 -16.69
N LEU A 114 4.80 10.38 -17.10
CA LEU A 114 5.95 9.68 -16.54
C LEU A 114 6.45 10.44 -15.30
N TYR A 115 6.55 9.75 -14.18
CA TYR A 115 6.98 10.33 -12.91
C TYR A 115 8.12 9.51 -12.31
N LEU A 116 9.18 10.19 -11.89
CA LEU A 116 10.24 9.61 -11.09
C LEU A 116 9.98 9.88 -9.61
N ASN A 117 9.87 8.80 -8.83
CA ASN A 117 9.79 8.86 -7.37
C ASN A 117 11.16 8.56 -6.79
N ILE A 118 11.65 9.47 -5.96
CA ILE A 118 12.98 9.48 -5.38
C ILE A 118 12.82 9.37 -3.87
N GLY A 119 13.16 8.20 -3.33
CA GLY A 119 13.21 7.98 -1.90
C GLY A 119 14.56 8.41 -1.36
N LEU A 120 14.59 9.32 -0.38
CA LEU A 120 15.81 9.85 0.20
C LEU A 120 16.13 9.20 1.56
N THR A 121 17.41 9.21 1.91
CA THR A 121 17.94 8.70 3.19
C THR A 121 17.39 9.43 4.42
N ASN A 122 16.97 10.68 4.27
CA ASN A 122 16.40 11.49 5.35
C ASN A 122 14.87 11.30 5.54
N GLY A 123 14.26 10.33 4.86
CA GLY A 123 12.82 10.06 5.01
C GLY A 123 11.90 10.94 4.17
N VAL A 124 12.46 11.73 3.26
CA VAL A 124 11.71 12.52 2.28
C VAL A 124 11.50 11.70 0.99
N LEU A 125 10.28 11.72 0.47
CA LEU A 125 9.97 11.30 -0.89
C LEU A 125 9.88 12.54 -1.78
N GLN A 126 10.57 12.52 -2.92
CA GLN A 126 10.38 13.49 -3.99
C GLN A 126 9.71 12.81 -5.18
N ARG A 127 8.69 13.43 -5.75
CA ARG A 127 8.07 13.02 -7.02
C ARG A 127 8.37 14.10 -8.05
N VAL A 128 8.89 13.69 -9.19
CA VAL A 128 9.38 14.59 -10.25
C VAL A 128 8.73 14.14 -11.56
N ALA A 129 8.17 15.07 -12.32
CA ALA A 129 7.67 14.78 -13.66
C ALA A 129 8.85 14.65 -14.63
N VAL A 130 8.85 13.59 -15.43
CA VAL A 130 9.84 13.35 -16.48
C VAL A 130 9.17 13.62 -17.82
N ASP A 131 9.74 14.52 -18.62
CA ASP A 131 9.24 14.76 -19.96
C ASP A 131 9.51 13.54 -20.85
N PRO A 132 8.49 12.89 -21.45
CA PRO A 132 8.65 11.67 -22.24
C PRO A 132 9.41 11.86 -23.57
N THR A 133 9.71 13.11 -23.96
CA THR A 133 10.50 13.40 -25.17
C THR A 133 11.94 13.74 -24.82
N SER A 134 12.16 14.74 -23.97
CA SER A 134 13.50 15.24 -23.65
C SER A 134 14.18 14.51 -22.49
N GLY A 135 13.44 13.79 -21.64
CA GLY A 135 13.97 13.25 -20.38
C GLY A 135 14.29 14.33 -19.34
N SER A 136 13.84 15.57 -19.56
CA SER A 136 14.02 16.66 -18.60
C SER A 136 13.15 16.46 -17.36
N LEU A 137 13.67 16.90 -16.21
CA LEU A 137 13.04 16.77 -14.91
C LEU A 137 12.34 18.08 -14.52
N SER A 138 11.06 18.01 -14.17
CA SER A 138 10.22 19.16 -13.81
C SER A 138 9.20 18.83 -12.71
N ASP A 139 8.43 19.80 -12.23
CA ASP A 139 7.37 19.64 -11.19
C ASP A 139 7.80 18.76 -10.00
N THR A 140 8.82 19.21 -9.27
CA THR A 140 9.32 18.49 -8.08
C THR A 140 8.42 18.75 -6.89
N ARG A 141 7.74 17.71 -6.41
CA ARG A 141 6.92 17.72 -5.20
C ARG A 141 7.58 16.89 -4.11
N THR A 142 7.57 17.38 -2.88
CA THR A 142 8.23 16.70 -1.76
C THR A 142 7.24 16.38 -0.64
N ARG A 143 7.46 15.25 0.04
CA ARG A 143 6.70 14.87 1.24
C ARG A 143 7.60 14.12 2.21
N PHE A 144 7.56 14.49 3.48
CA PHE A 144 8.21 13.75 4.55
C PHE A 144 7.36 12.54 4.96
N LEU A 145 7.92 11.34 4.90
CA LEU A 145 7.19 10.10 5.17
C LEU A 145 7.50 9.49 6.54
N GLY A 146 8.68 9.79 7.10
CA GLY A 146 9.15 9.16 8.32
C GLY A 146 10.60 9.43 8.64
N SER A 147 11.09 8.88 9.75
CA SER A 147 12.48 9.07 10.21
C SER A 147 13.50 8.12 9.56
N ARG A 148 13.05 7.16 8.74
CA ARG A 148 13.90 6.16 8.09
C ARG A 148 14.09 6.46 6.60
N PRO A 149 15.19 5.99 5.97
CA PRO A 149 15.35 6.04 4.52
C PRO A 149 14.12 5.52 3.78
N VAL A 150 13.70 6.23 2.72
CA VAL A 150 12.52 5.85 1.95
C VAL A 150 12.91 4.84 0.89
N LYS A 151 12.26 3.67 0.93
CA LYS A 151 12.31 2.66 -0.13
C LYS A 151 11.05 2.73 -0.98
N VAL A 152 11.20 2.88 -2.28
CA VAL A 152 10.09 3.04 -3.22
C VAL A 152 9.96 1.79 -4.08
N PHE A 153 8.73 1.27 -4.18
CA PHE A 153 8.40 0.09 -4.96
C PHE A 153 7.25 0.39 -5.92
N ARG A 154 7.32 -0.16 -7.13
CA ARG A 154 6.21 -0.14 -8.08
C ARG A 154 5.21 -1.19 -7.66
N VAL A 155 3.95 -0.79 -7.54
CA VAL A 155 2.87 -1.70 -7.14
C VAL A 155 1.69 -1.60 -8.08
N THR A 156 0.89 -2.65 -8.17
CA THR A 156 -0.37 -2.63 -8.93
C THR A 156 -1.53 -2.48 -7.95
N VAL A 157 -2.43 -1.53 -8.23
CA VAL A 157 -3.58 -1.21 -7.38
C VAL A 157 -4.79 -1.00 -8.29
N GLN A 158 -5.82 -1.86 -8.19
CA GLN A 158 -7.02 -1.82 -9.03
C GLN A 158 -6.69 -1.79 -10.54
N GLY A 159 -5.75 -2.63 -10.98
CA GLY A 159 -5.28 -2.72 -12.35
C GLY A 159 -4.46 -1.52 -12.85
N LEU A 160 -4.17 -0.54 -11.99
CA LEU A 160 -3.36 0.63 -12.34
C LEU A 160 -2.02 0.60 -11.61
N THR A 161 -1.00 1.18 -12.25
CA THR A 161 0.31 1.37 -11.62
C THR A 161 0.20 2.39 -10.49
N GLY A 162 0.71 2.00 -9.32
CA GLY A 162 0.88 2.82 -8.14
C GLY A 162 2.31 2.72 -7.60
N VAL A 163 2.54 3.43 -6.50
CA VAL A 163 3.83 3.51 -5.83
C VAL A 163 3.65 3.25 -4.35
N LEU A 164 4.38 2.27 -3.82
CA LEU A 164 4.46 2.00 -2.40
C LEU A 164 5.77 2.58 -1.87
N ALA A 165 5.69 3.56 -0.99
CA ALA A 165 6.84 4.19 -0.35
C ALA A 165 6.91 3.77 1.13
N LEU A 166 7.97 3.06 1.49
CA LEU A 166 8.19 2.51 2.83
C LEU A 166 9.26 3.33 3.58
N SER A 167 8.92 3.80 4.78
CA SER A 167 9.84 4.45 5.73
C SER A 167 9.48 3.97 7.15
N SER A 168 9.29 4.86 8.13
CA SER A 168 8.74 4.50 9.44
C SER A 168 7.24 4.15 9.38
N ARG A 169 6.54 4.63 8.35
CA ARG A 169 5.19 4.22 7.96
C ARG A 169 5.18 3.91 6.46
N GLY A 170 4.38 2.95 6.04
CA GLY A 170 4.12 2.71 4.62
C GLY A 170 3.15 3.74 4.07
N TRP A 171 3.39 4.21 2.86
CA TRP A 171 2.53 5.12 2.12
C TRP A 171 2.21 4.54 0.76
N LEU A 172 0.93 4.51 0.40
CA LEU A 172 0.47 4.08 -0.90
C LEU A 172 0.07 5.30 -1.72
N ALA A 173 0.75 5.49 -2.84
CA ALA A 173 0.42 6.47 -3.86
C ALA A 173 -0.27 5.78 -5.03
N TYR A 174 -1.48 6.22 -5.35
CA TYR A 174 -2.30 5.61 -6.38
C TYR A 174 -3.24 6.65 -7.00
N VAL A 175 -3.75 6.36 -8.19
CA VAL A 175 -4.79 7.17 -8.82
C VAL A 175 -6.10 6.42 -8.69
N LEU A 176 -7.11 7.05 -8.09
CA LEU A 176 -8.42 6.41 -7.94
C LEU A 176 -9.12 6.35 -9.31
N PRO A 177 -9.54 5.17 -9.80
CA PRO A 177 -10.15 5.05 -11.12
C PRO A 177 -11.40 5.91 -11.30
N SER A 178 -12.24 6.00 -10.27
CA SER A 178 -13.52 6.72 -10.30
C SER A 178 -13.38 8.25 -10.41
N THR A 179 -12.40 8.84 -9.72
CA THR A 179 -12.21 10.30 -9.69
C THR A 179 -11.05 10.80 -10.55
N GLY A 180 -10.14 9.91 -10.97
CA GLY A 180 -8.90 10.25 -11.66
C GLY A 180 -7.92 11.06 -10.83
N ARG A 181 -8.18 11.23 -9.53
CA ARG A 181 -7.32 12.01 -8.64
C ARG A 181 -6.20 11.15 -8.08
N TYR A 182 -5.03 11.77 -7.98
CA TYR A 182 -3.88 11.21 -7.29
C TYR A 182 -4.08 11.30 -5.77
N TYR A 183 -3.95 10.16 -5.10
CA TYR A 183 -3.95 10.05 -3.65
C TYR A 183 -2.60 9.52 -3.18
N MET A 184 -2.19 9.97 -2.00
CA MET A 184 -1.07 9.41 -1.28
C MET A 184 -1.47 9.26 0.18
N THR A 185 -1.87 8.06 0.57
CA THR A 185 -2.43 7.73 1.88
C THR A 185 -1.46 6.88 2.70
N PRO A 186 -1.36 7.10 4.02
CA PRO A 186 -0.58 6.23 4.88
C PRO A 186 -1.30 4.90 5.08
N LEU A 187 -0.55 3.80 5.11
CA LEU A 187 -1.07 2.49 5.47
C LEU A 187 -1.28 2.42 6.98
N SER A 188 -2.47 1.98 7.40
CA SER A 188 -2.76 1.65 8.80
C SER A 188 -2.21 0.26 9.12
N TYR A 189 -0.89 0.13 9.09
CA TYR A 189 -0.19 -1.14 9.26
C TYR A 189 1.15 -0.94 9.97
N ASP A 190 1.72 -2.06 10.44
CA ASP A 190 3.07 -2.09 11.00
C ASP A 190 4.11 -1.63 9.96
N MET A 191 5.28 -1.21 10.45
CA MET A 191 6.39 -0.82 9.59
C MET A 191 6.83 -2.00 8.70
N LEU A 192 6.91 -1.75 7.40
CA LEU A 192 7.36 -2.71 6.39
C LEU A 192 8.75 -2.32 5.88
N GLU A 193 9.64 -3.29 5.71
CA GLU A 193 11.04 -3.06 5.31
C GLU A 193 11.28 -3.22 3.80
N HIS A 194 10.51 -4.10 3.18
CA HIS A 194 10.56 -4.40 1.76
C HIS A 194 9.18 -4.88 1.30
N ALA A 195 8.86 -4.65 0.04
CA ALA A 195 7.62 -5.13 -0.55
C ALA A 195 7.77 -5.42 -2.04
N ALA A 196 6.93 -6.32 -2.54
CA ALA A 196 6.82 -6.64 -3.96
C ALA A 196 5.38 -7.00 -4.32
N ASN A 197 5.05 -6.88 -5.60
CA ASN A 197 3.78 -7.37 -6.13
C ASN A 197 3.66 -8.88 -5.95
N PHE A 198 2.46 -9.33 -5.60
CA PHE A 198 2.13 -10.73 -5.42
C PHE A 198 0.78 -11.03 -6.05
N THR A 199 0.71 -12.09 -6.85
CA THR A 199 -0.53 -12.52 -7.50
C THR A 199 -0.69 -14.02 -7.32
N SER A 200 -1.87 -14.43 -6.86
CA SER A 200 -2.26 -15.83 -6.68
C SER A 200 -3.77 -15.97 -6.95
N GLU A 201 -4.26 -17.19 -7.11
CA GLU A 201 -5.70 -17.45 -7.30
C GLU A 201 -6.55 -16.92 -6.14
N GLN A 202 -6.06 -17.03 -4.91
CA GLN A 202 -6.72 -16.54 -3.71
C GLN A 202 -6.60 -15.02 -3.53
N CYS A 203 -5.64 -14.40 -4.21
CA CYS A 203 -5.31 -12.99 -4.05
C CYS A 203 -4.80 -12.45 -5.41
N PRO A 204 -5.72 -12.01 -6.30
CA PRO A 204 -5.35 -11.55 -7.64
C PRO A 204 -4.44 -10.30 -7.61
N GLU A 205 -4.70 -9.39 -6.68
CA GLU A 205 -3.92 -8.17 -6.46
C GLU A 205 -3.41 -8.08 -5.02
N GLY A 206 -2.29 -8.75 -4.77
CA GLY A 206 -1.63 -8.78 -3.48
C GLY A 206 -0.29 -8.06 -3.45
N LEU A 207 0.18 -7.81 -2.24
CA LEU A 207 1.51 -7.32 -1.93
C LEU A 207 2.15 -8.29 -0.94
N VAL A 208 3.33 -8.78 -1.26
CA VAL A 208 4.16 -9.47 -0.28
C VAL A 208 5.10 -8.46 0.37
N ALA A 209 5.16 -8.46 1.69
CA ALA A 209 6.00 -7.54 2.45
C ALA A 209 6.72 -8.24 3.60
N ILE A 210 7.88 -7.70 3.97
CA ILE A 210 8.66 -8.17 5.12
C ILE A 210 8.51 -7.15 6.24
N ALA A 211 8.04 -7.62 7.39
CA ALA A 211 7.91 -6.85 8.62
C ALA A 211 8.79 -7.50 9.71
N SER A 212 9.97 -6.92 9.95
CA SER A 212 10.99 -7.47 10.85
C SER A 212 11.30 -8.94 10.49
N ASN A 213 10.94 -9.90 11.36
CA ASN A 213 11.22 -11.33 11.15
C ASN A 213 10.05 -12.09 10.52
N THR A 214 9.02 -11.40 10.03
CA THR A 214 7.81 -12.02 9.46
C THR A 214 7.59 -11.64 8.01
N LEU A 215 7.19 -12.62 7.20
CA LEU A 215 6.69 -12.41 5.84
C LEU A 215 5.16 -12.29 5.90
N ARG A 216 4.61 -11.27 5.24
CA ARG A 216 3.18 -10.97 5.26
C ARG A 216 2.66 -10.76 3.84
N ILE A 217 1.49 -11.32 3.55
CA ILE A 217 0.76 -11.08 2.29
C ILE A 217 -0.40 -10.13 2.63
N LEU A 218 -0.52 -9.05 1.88
CA LEU A 218 -1.43 -7.94 2.14
C LEU A 218 -2.25 -7.63 0.88
N THR A 219 -3.51 -7.24 1.05
CA THR A 219 -4.38 -6.72 -0.01
C THR A 219 -4.84 -5.31 0.34
N ALA A 220 -4.97 -4.45 -0.66
CA ALA A 220 -5.48 -3.09 -0.50
C ALA A 220 -6.89 -2.99 -1.08
N GLU A 221 -7.92 -3.30 -0.28
CA GLU A 221 -9.30 -3.41 -0.75
C GLU A 221 -10.05 -2.08 -0.72
N LYS A 222 -10.04 -1.39 0.43
CA LYS A 222 -10.81 -0.16 0.66
C LYS A 222 -10.00 1.09 0.31
N LEU A 223 -9.84 1.33 -0.98
CA LEU A 223 -9.14 2.51 -1.49
C LEU A 223 -10.10 3.71 -1.55
N GLY A 224 -9.59 4.89 -1.18
CA GLY A 224 -10.36 6.15 -1.19
C GLY A 224 -11.00 6.49 0.15
N GLU A 225 -11.17 5.52 1.05
CA GLU A 225 -11.48 5.77 2.45
C GLU A 225 -10.19 6.17 3.19
N VAL A 226 -10.20 7.35 3.81
CA VAL A 226 -9.01 7.90 4.48
C VAL A 226 -8.86 7.35 5.91
N PHE A 227 -9.93 6.84 6.49
CA PHE A 227 -9.97 6.38 7.88
C PHE A 227 -10.18 4.87 7.96
N ASN A 228 -9.29 4.21 8.70
CA ASN A 228 -9.52 2.85 9.16
C ASN A 228 -10.25 2.90 10.51
N GLN A 229 -11.38 2.23 10.61
CA GLN A 229 -12.16 2.12 11.84
C GLN A 229 -12.20 0.66 12.31
N SER A 230 -11.83 0.46 13.57
CA SER A 230 -12.12 -0.78 14.31
C SER A 230 -13.16 -0.49 15.38
N VAL A 231 -14.13 -1.39 15.52
CA VAL A 231 -15.22 -1.23 16.49
C VAL A 231 -15.01 -2.22 17.62
N VAL A 232 -14.87 -1.71 18.84
CA VAL A 232 -14.91 -2.52 20.05
C VAL A 232 -16.32 -2.39 20.63
N PRO A 233 -17.13 -3.46 20.65
CA PRO A 233 -18.47 -3.39 21.17
C PRO A 233 -18.44 -3.11 22.68
N LEU A 234 -19.16 -2.08 23.09
CA LEU A 234 -19.39 -1.71 24.49
C LEU A 234 -20.76 -2.24 24.94
N ARG A 235 -21.01 -2.22 26.26
CA ARG A 235 -22.23 -2.82 26.83
C ARG A 235 -23.38 -1.82 26.89
N TYR A 236 -23.08 -0.59 27.29
CA TYR A 236 -24.03 0.52 27.33
C TYR A 236 -23.51 1.71 26.52
N THR A 237 -24.33 2.77 26.38
CA THR A 237 -23.92 3.98 25.65
C THR A 237 -22.75 4.67 26.35
N PRO A 238 -21.59 4.84 25.68
CA PRO A 238 -20.44 5.56 26.25
C PRO A 238 -20.77 7.05 26.41
N ARG A 239 -20.44 7.63 27.57
CA ARG A 239 -20.66 9.06 27.87
C ARG A 239 -19.38 9.87 27.85
N LYS A 240 -18.27 9.27 28.28
CA LYS A 240 -16.97 9.91 28.31
C LYS A 240 -15.89 8.82 28.37
N PHE A 241 -14.71 9.15 27.88
CA PHE A 241 -13.53 8.34 28.12
C PHE A 241 -12.35 9.21 28.53
N VAL A 242 -11.38 8.61 29.23
CA VAL A 242 -10.13 9.26 29.64
C VAL A 242 -8.99 8.26 29.46
N GLN A 243 -7.86 8.72 28.91
CA GLN A 243 -6.63 7.91 28.89
C GLN A 243 -5.99 7.94 30.27
N VAL A 244 -5.68 6.77 30.82
CA VAL A 244 -4.96 6.67 32.08
C VAL A 244 -3.53 7.19 31.85
N PRO A 245 -3.07 8.21 32.60
CA PRO A 245 -1.70 8.71 32.48
C PRO A 245 -0.69 7.57 32.59
N SER A 246 0.44 7.66 31.88
CA SER A 246 1.50 6.66 31.83
C SER A 246 1.13 5.26 31.32
N THR A 247 -0.10 5.01 30.89
CA THR A 247 -0.51 3.75 30.26
C THR A 247 -1.22 3.96 28.92
N SER A 248 -1.29 2.93 28.10
CA SER A 248 -2.06 2.92 26.84
C SER A 248 -3.53 2.49 27.05
N GLN A 249 -4.04 2.56 28.28
CA GLN A 249 -5.40 2.13 28.62
C GLN A 249 -6.38 3.30 28.57
N LEU A 250 -7.61 2.98 28.14
CA LEU A 250 -8.74 3.91 28.11
C LEU A 250 -9.76 3.49 29.17
N LEU A 251 -10.15 4.43 30.04
CA LEU A 251 -11.29 4.29 30.94
C LEU A 251 -12.50 4.89 30.25
N ILE A 252 -13.56 4.10 30.08
CA ILE A 252 -14.80 4.51 29.42
C ILE A 252 -15.93 4.42 30.45
N ILE A 253 -16.71 5.49 30.61
CA ILE A 253 -17.94 5.44 31.39
C ILE A 253 -19.12 5.19 30.44
N GLU A 254 -19.94 4.21 30.79
CA GLU A 254 -21.11 3.80 30.00
C GLU A 254 -22.37 3.97 30.85
N SER A 255 -23.44 4.51 30.27
CA SER A 255 -24.71 4.70 30.99
C SER A 255 -25.88 4.82 30.02
N ASP A 256 -26.82 3.89 30.17
CA ASP A 256 -28.11 3.89 29.49
C ASP A 256 -29.23 4.29 30.45
N HIS A 257 -30.19 5.04 29.92
CA HIS A 257 -31.37 5.43 30.67
C HIS A 257 -32.40 4.30 30.58
N ASN A 258 -33.02 3.96 31.72
CA ASN A 258 -34.08 2.97 31.80
C ASN A 258 -33.66 1.54 31.41
N GLU A 259 -32.40 1.20 31.66
CA GLU A 259 -31.79 -0.09 31.31
C GLU A 259 -31.26 -0.79 32.58
N TYR A 260 -31.39 -2.12 32.63
CA TYR A 260 -31.02 -2.91 33.80
C TYR A 260 -29.54 -3.30 33.77
N ASN A 261 -28.92 -3.33 34.94
CA ASN A 261 -27.55 -3.83 35.03
C ASN A 261 -27.48 -5.36 34.83
N GLN A 262 -26.29 -5.91 34.60
CA GLN A 262 -26.11 -7.34 34.32
C GLN A 262 -26.60 -8.23 35.48
N ALA A 263 -26.42 -7.80 36.73
CA ALA A 263 -26.84 -8.56 37.90
C ALA A 263 -28.37 -8.60 38.02
N GLU A 264 -29.04 -7.49 37.74
CA GLU A 264 -30.49 -7.36 37.71
C GLU A 264 -31.10 -8.18 36.57
N ARG A 265 -30.52 -8.10 35.35
CA ARG A 265 -30.93 -8.95 34.22
C ARG A 265 -30.81 -10.45 34.56
N ALA A 266 -29.70 -10.86 35.19
CA ALA A 266 -29.50 -12.25 35.59
C ALA A 266 -30.51 -12.70 36.67
N ALA A 267 -30.83 -11.84 37.63
CA ALA A 267 -31.83 -12.13 38.66
C ALA A 267 -33.25 -12.22 38.11
N ILE A 268 -33.62 -11.34 37.17
CA ILE A 268 -34.93 -11.37 36.50
C ILE A 268 -35.08 -12.63 35.65
N ALA A 269 -34.03 -13.01 34.93
CA ALA A 269 -34.01 -14.25 34.16
C ALA A 269 -34.11 -15.50 35.05
N ALA A 270 -33.42 -15.52 36.20
CA ALA A 270 -33.47 -16.63 37.15
C ALA A 270 -34.85 -16.81 37.82
N ASN A 271 -35.61 -15.72 37.99
CA ASN A 271 -36.95 -15.74 38.57
C ASN A 271 -38.08 -15.94 37.53
N GLY A 272 -37.76 -16.34 36.30
CA GLY A 272 -38.75 -16.62 35.25
C GLY A 272 -39.40 -15.37 34.65
N GLY A 273 -38.81 -14.19 34.84
CA GLY A 273 -39.29 -12.95 34.24
C GLY A 273 -38.93 -12.87 32.75
N VAL A 274 -39.92 -12.52 31.91
CA VAL A 274 -39.70 -12.27 30.49
C VAL A 274 -38.99 -10.92 30.35
N LEU A 275 -37.69 -10.97 30.00
CA LEU A 275 -36.94 -9.78 29.63
C LEU A 275 -37.36 -9.33 28.22
N PRO A 276 -37.45 -8.02 27.94
CA PRO A 276 -37.52 -7.55 26.56
C PRO A 276 -36.24 -8.03 25.83
N ALA A 277 -36.41 -8.56 24.63
CA ALA A 277 -35.31 -9.07 23.82
C ALA A 277 -34.23 -7.98 23.65
N PRO A 278 -32.94 -8.32 23.62
CA PRO A 278 -31.92 -7.34 23.31
C PRO A 278 -32.23 -6.75 21.94
N GLU A 279 -32.46 -5.44 21.87
CA GLU A 279 -32.53 -4.75 20.59
C GLU A 279 -31.16 -4.92 19.91
N THR A 280 -31.08 -5.84 18.96
CA THR A 280 -29.92 -5.93 18.07
C THR A 280 -29.71 -4.57 17.41
N PRO A 281 -28.49 -4.01 17.41
CA PRO A 281 -28.21 -2.65 16.92
C PRO A 281 -28.19 -2.57 15.39
N GLN A 282 -29.08 -3.30 14.71
CA GLN A 282 -29.21 -3.30 13.24
C GLN A 282 -30.38 -2.44 12.75
N ALA A 283 -31.28 -2.00 13.64
CA ALA A 283 -32.44 -1.18 13.28
C ALA A 283 -32.19 0.34 13.37
N ALA A 284 -31.27 0.81 14.21
CA ALA A 284 -31.04 2.26 14.40
C ALA A 284 -30.19 2.91 13.30
N ALA A 285 -29.39 2.13 12.55
CA ALA A 285 -28.59 2.64 11.44
C ALA A 285 -29.41 2.87 10.15
N ALA A 286 -30.57 2.23 10.00
CA ALA A 286 -31.41 2.32 8.80
C ALA A 286 -32.27 3.61 8.73
N ALA A 287 -32.41 4.35 9.84
CA ALA A 287 -33.22 5.57 9.88
C ALA A 287 -32.48 6.84 9.42
N ALA A 288 -31.17 6.75 9.10
CA ALA A 288 -30.35 7.85 8.62
C ALA A 288 -29.62 7.48 7.33
N GLY A 289 -30.36 7.13 6.27
CA GLY A 289 -29.81 6.87 4.95
C GLY A 289 -30.89 6.63 3.91
N GLY A 290 -31.41 7.72 3.32
CA GLY A 290 -32.21 7.64 2.10
C GLY A 290 -31.38 7.00 0.98
N GLY A 291 -31.97 6.01 0.31
CA GLY A 291 -31.24 5.00 -0.46
C GLY A 291 -30.85 5.38 -1.89
N VAL A 292 -30.09 4.48 -2.52
CA VAL A 292 -30.22 4.05 -3.92
C VAL A 292 -29.75 2.60 -3.96
N GLY A 293 -30.58 1.71 -4.54
CA GLY A 293 -30.37 0.27 -4.53
C GLY A 293 -29.43 -0.28 -5.61
N GLY A 294 -29.21 -1.59 -5.55
CA GLY A 294 -28.60 -2.35 -6.62
C GLY A 294 -28.32 -3.81 -6.24
N GLY A 295 -29.13 -4.72 -6.77
CA GLY A 295 -28.70 -6.02 -7.29
C GLY A 295 -28.27 -7.09 -6.28
N ALA A 296 -29.18 -8.04 -6.05
CA ALA A 296 -28.89 -9.37 -5.52
C ALA A 296 -27.92 -10.14 -6.44
N GLY A 297 -26.96 -10.81 -5.82
CA GLY A 297 -26.15 -11.88 -6.42
C GLY A 297 -26.05 -13.02 -5.41
N ASP A 298 -26.60 -14.17 -5.79
CA ASP A 298 -26.62 -15.45 -5.07
C ASP A 298 -25.21 -15.90 -4.63
N GLU A 299 -25.08 -16.30 -3.37
CA GLU A 299 -24.07 -17.30 -2.96
C GLU A 299 -24.79 -18.50 -2.36
N MET A 300 -24.61 -19.64 -3.03
CA MET A 300 -25.02 -20.97 -2.59
C MET A 300 -24.08 -21.47 -1.50
N ASP A 301 -24.62 -21.68 -0.30
CA ASP A 301 -23.94 -22.42 0.77
C ASP A 301 -23.85 -23.92 0.43
N VAL A 302 -22.62 -24.43 0.31
CA VAL A 302 -22.32 -25.86 0.27
C VAL A 302 -22.07 -26.34 1.70
N GLU A 303 -22.91 -27.25 2.18
CA GLU A 303 -22.79 -27.93 3.48
C GLU A 303 -21.41 -28.59 3.67
N GLY A 304 -20.67 -28.14 4.69
CA GLY A 304 -19.47 -28.80 5.21
C GLY A 304 -19.64 -29.09 6.71
N GLY A 305 -19.91 -30.34 7.04
CA GLY A 305 -20.18 -30.81 8.40
C GLY A 305 -19.06 -30.55 9.42
N ALA A 306 -19.47 -30.32 10.68
CA ALA A 306 -18.57 -30.07 11.80
C ALA A 306 -17.67 -31.28 12.14
N PRO A 307 -16.39 -31.07 12.49
CA PRO A 307 -15.54 -32.13 13.02
C PRO A 307 -15.93 -32.49 14.47
N PRO A 308 -15.79 -33.77 14.88
CA PRO A 308 -16.22 -34.24 16.20
C PRO A 308 -15.35 -33.68 17.35
N PRO A 309 -15.91 -33.57 18.58
CA PRO A 309 -15.19 -33.02 19.73
C PRO A 309 -14.09 -33.95 20.27
N PRO A 310 -13.03 -33.38 20.90
CA PRO A 310 -11.89 -34.14 21.43
C PRO A 310 -12.26 -34.99 22.67
N PRO A 311 -11.51 -36.08 22.93
CA PRO A 311 -11.74 -36.95 24.08
C PRO A 311 -11.39 -36.30 25.43
N PRO A 312 -12.02 -36.72 26.54
CA PRO A 312 -11.81 -36.15 27.87
C PRO A 312 -10.40 -36.44 28.43
N PRO A 313 -9.89 -35.56 29.32
CA PRO A 313 -8.53 -35.67 29.87
C PRO A 313 -8.36 -36.86 30.84
N PRO A 314 -7.14 -37.40 30.97
CA PRO A 314 -6.84 -38.49 31.91
C PRO A 314 -6.91 -38.04 33.38
N PRO A 315 -7.24 -38.96 34.31
CA PRO A 315 -7.35 -38.63 35.73
C PRO A 315 -6.00 -38.25 36.35
N PRO A 316 -5.99 -37.35 37.36
CA PRO A 316 -4.77 -36.90 38.01
C PRO A 316 -4.10 -38.03 38.83
N PRO A 317 -2.75 -38.02 38.95
CA PRO A 317 -2.03 -38.99 39.75
C PRO A 317 -2.32 -38.84 41.25
N PRO A 318 -2.26 -39.93 42.04
CA PRO A 318 -2.51 -39.89 43.47
C PRO A 318 -1.46 -39.05 44.22
N PRO A 319 -1.84 -38.38 45.32
CA PRO A 319 -0.94 -37.50 46.07
C PRO A 319 0.20 -38.28 46.74
N PRO A 320 1.40 -37.67 46.85
CA PRO A 320 2.55 -38.32 47.49
C PRO A 320 2.42 -38.26 49.01
N GLY A 321 2.36 -39.43 49.66
CA GLY A 321 2.73 -39.60 51.07
C GLY A 321 1.66 -40.22 51.98
N ALA A 322 1.81 -41.51 52.24
CA ALA A 322 1.71 -42.09 53.58
C ALA A 322 2.52 -43.40 53.57
N ALA A 323 3.42 -43.54 54.55
CA ALA A 323 4.29 -44.68 54.90
C ALA A 323 4.15 -45.99 54.11
#